data_AF-A0A954R8J4-F1
#
_entry.id   AF-A0A954R8J4-F1
#
_cell.length_a   1.000
_cell.length_b   1.000
_cell.length_c   1.000
_cell.angle_alpha   90.00
_cell.angle_beta   90.00
_cell.angle_gamma   90.00
#
_symmetry.space_group_name_H-M   'P 1'
#
loop_
_entity.id
_entity.type
_entity.pdbx_description
1 polymer ?
#
loop_
_entity_poly.entity_id
_entity_poly.type
_entity_poly.pdbx_seq_one_letter_code
_entity_poly.pdbx_strand_id
1 'polypeptide(L)'
;TAPRGKTSSPSPPLVSNPAVSSPAVTRPVHLETTPLSIQVVAVAPHGPPVRLIENGHPQRVLRHWGPERIETGWWRGPSIRRDYYRVETHTGERLWIFRRLQDGEWFLQGRFE
;
A
#
# COMPACT_ATOMS: atom_id res chain seq x y z
N THR A 1 -13.25 58.82 16.34
CA THR A 1 -13.59 57.92 15.23
C THR A 1 -12.33 57.25 14.72
N ALA A 2 -12.17 55.95 14.96
CA ALA A 2 -11.01 55.17 14.51
C ALA A 2 -11.42 54.22 13.37
N PRO A 3 -10.59 54.02 12.34
CA PRO A 3 -10.74 52.88 11.46
C PRO A 3 -9.78 51.73 11.82
N ARG A 4 -10.30 50.52 11.60
CA ARG A 4 -9.71 49.20 11.84
C ARG A 4 -8.84 48.79 10.64
N GLY A 5 -7.66 48.21 10.86
CA GLY A 5 -6.77 47.78 9.77
C GLY A 5 -5.77 46.67 10.13
N LYS A 6 -6.24 45.42 10.05
CA LYS A 6 -5.57 44.13 9.72
C LYS A 6 -4.05 44.01 9.93
N THR A 7 -3.64 43.19 10.90
CA THR A 7 -2.28 42.63 11.02
C THR A 7 -2.15 41.40 10.10
N SER A 8 -1.25 41.43 9.12
CA SER A 8 -0.89 40.29 8.28
C SER A 8 0.28 39.53 8.88
N SER A 9 0.11 38.25 9.21
CA SER A 9 1.22 37.35 9.54
C SER A 9 1.90 36.83 8.27
N PRO A 10 3.25 36.72 8.21
CA PRO A 10 3.92 36.13 7.06
C PRO A 10 3.84 34.60 7.09
N SER A 11 3.54 34.01 5.94
CA SER A 11 3.59 32.54 5.72
C SER A 11 5.06 32.06 5.63
N PRO A 12 5.38 30.84 6.10
CA PRO A 12 6.70 30.26 5.94
C PRO A 12 6.97 29.86 4.48
N PRO A 13 8.24 29.77 4.04
CA PRO A 13 8.58 29.47 2.66
C PRO A 13 8.21 28.03 2.29
N LEU A 14 7.68 27.85 1.07
CA LEU A 14 7.38 26.56 0.47
C LEU A 14 8.71 25.87 0.14
N VAL A 15 9.11 24.87 0.93
CA VAL A 15 10.26 24.02 0.60
C VAL A 15 9.87 23.15 -0.58
N SER A 16 10.46 23.43 -1.75
CA SER A 16 10.36 22.60 -2.95
C SER A 16 11.04 21.26 -2.69
N ASN A 17 10.27 20.20 -2.46
CA ASN A 17 10.80 18.85 -2.37
C ASN A 17 11.10 18.34 -3.79
N PRO A 18 12.33 17.95 -4.15
CA PRO A 18 12.60 17.43 -5.49
C PRO A 18 11.80 16.14 -5.66
N ALA A 19 10.98 16.11 -6.71
CA ALA A 19 10.15 14.97 -7.06
C ALA A 19 11.03 13.73 -7.27
N VAL A 20 11.08 12.86 -6.26
CA VAL A 20 11.53 11.48 -6.46
C VAL A 20 10.45 10.84 -7.33
N SER A 21 10.76 10.69 -8.61
CA SER A 21 9.90 10.02 -9.58
C SER A 21 9.67 8.57 -9.14
N SER A 22 8.58 8.31 -8.41
CA SER A 22 8.09 6.96 -8.19
C SER A 22 7.88 6.31 -9.55
N PRO A 23 8.51 5.16 -9.87
CA PRO A 23 8.25 4.49 -11.13
C PRO A 23 6.75 4.21 -11.21
N ALA A 24 6.16 4.53 -12.37
CA ALA A 24 4.72 4.52 -12.61
C ALA A 24 4.06 3.33 -11.93
N VAL A 25 3.16 3.62 -10.98
CA VAL A 25 2.35 2.63 -10.26
C VAL A 25 1.55 1.88 -11.32
N THR A 26 2.07 0.72 -11.74
CA THR A 26 1.34 -0.17 -12.62
C THR A 26 0.14 -0.64 -11.81
N ARG A 27 -1.06 -0.21 -12.20
CA ARG A 27 -2.29 -0.71 -11.60
C ARG A 27 -2.54 -2.14 -12.12
N PRO A 28 -2.98 -3.08 -11.28
CA PRO A 28 -3.30 -4.42 -11.77
C PRO A 28 -4.44 -4.36 -12.77
N VAL A 29 -4.35 -5.23 -13.78
CA VAL A 29 -5.32 -5.37 -14.87
C VAL A 29 -6.58 -6.13 -14.43
N HIS A 30 -6.46 -7.03 -13.45
CA HIS A 30 -7.59 -7.73 -12.84
C HIS A 30 -7.70 -7.38 -11.34
N LEU A 31 -8.83 -6.80 -10.94
CA LEU A 31 -9.16 -6.53 -9.55
C LEU A 31 -10.20 -7.54 -9.09
N GLU A 32 -9.87 -8.31 -8.05
CA GLU A 32 -10.86 -9.15 -7.39
C GLU A 32 -11.86 -8.24 -6.66
N THR A 33 -13.15 -8.36 -7.01
CA THR A 33 -14.24 -7.59 -6.40
C THR A 33 -14.31 -7.83 -4.87
N THR A 34 -13.85 -9.00 -4.43
CA THR A 34 -13.66 -9.37 -3.02
C THR A 34 -12.23 -9.90 -2.84
N PRO A 35 -11.36 -9.24 -2.04
CA PRO A 35 -10.01 -9.73 -1.81
C PRO A 35 -10.01 -11.13 -1.19
N LEU A 36 -9.23 -12.05 -1.76
CA LEU A 36 -9.10 -13.42 -1.27
C LEU A 36 -8.17 -13.46 -0.06
N SER A 37 -8.62 -14.01 1.07
CA SER A 37 -7.75 -14.21 2.24
C SER A 37 -6.68 -15.25 1.93
N ILE A 38 -5.41 -14.91 2.19
CA ILE A 38 -4.26 -15.77 1.94
C ILE A 38 -3.36 -15.81 3.18
N GLN A 39 -2.63 -16.91 3.34
CA GLN A 39 -1.58 -16.94 4.36
C GLN A 39 -0.27 -16.44 3.76
N VAL A 40 0.45 -15.60 4.51
CA VAL A 40 1.74 -15.05 4.09
C VAL A 40 2.75 -15.27 5.21
N VAL A 41 3.93 -15.77 4.82
CA VAL A 41 5.11 -15.79 5.67
C VAL A 41 5.97 -14.60 5.27
N ALA A 42 6.33 -13.77 6.24
CA ALA A 42 7.21 -12.63 6.07
C ALA A 42 8.55 -12.87 6.81
N VAL A 43 9.61 -12.20 6.37
CA VAL A 43 10.94 -12.31 7.05
C VAL A 43 10.93 -11.78 8.48
N ALA A 44 10.01 -10.89 8.80
CA ALA A 44 9.84 -10.26 10.10
C ALA A 44 8.36 -9.88 10.28
N PRO A 45 7.89 -9.58 11.50
CA PRO A 45 6.50 -9.25 11.77
C PRO A 45 5.91 -8.13 10.90
N HIS A 46 6.72 -7.19 10.41
CA HIS A 46 6.33 -6.13 9.46
C HIS A 46 7.20 -6.12 8.19
N GLY A 47 7.94 -7.20 7.95
CA GLY A 47 8.83 -7.34 6.81
C GLY A 47 8.08 -7.75 5.53
N PRO A 48 8.79 -7.74 4.40
CA PRO A 48 8.22 -8.18 3.13
C PRO A 48 7.86 -9.67 3.10
N PRO A 49 6.92 -10.06 2.21
CA PRO A 49 6.50 -11.44 2.03
C PRO A 49 7.60 -12.29 1.37
N VAL A 50 7.78 -13.52 1.85
CA VAL A 50 8.72 -14.52 1.27
C VAL A 50 8.03 -15.78 0.79
N ARG A 51 6.84 -16.07 1.32
CA ARG A 51 6.01 -17.19 0.88
C ARG A 51 4.54 -16.82 1.05
N LEU A 52 3.72 -17.29 0.13
CA LEU A 52 2.27 -17.20 0.18
C LEU A 52 1.67 -18.61 0.08
N ILE A 53 0.50 -18.81 0.68
CA ILE A 53 -0.29 -20.04 0.54
C ILE A 53 -1.67 -19.61 0.07
N GLU A 54 -1.98 -19.92 -1.17
CA GLU A 54 -3.28 -19.67 -1.81
C GLU A 54 -3.98 -21.01 -2.04
N ASN A 55 -5.20 -21.18 -1.54
CA ASN A 55 -5.99 -22.41 -1.70
C ASN A 55 -5.20 -23.70 -1.34
N GLY A 56 -4.30 -23.62 -0.34
CA GLY A 56 -3.43 -24.73 0.08
C GLY A 56 -2.18 -24.94 -0.76
N HIS A 57 -1.98 -24.18 -1.84
CA HIS A 57 -0.80 -24.25 -2.69
C HIS A 57 0.27 -23.24 -2.24
N PRO A 58 1.43 -23.70 -1.73
CA PRO A 58 2.49 -22.80 -1.31
C PRO A 58 3.26 -22.25 -2.52
N GLN A 59 3.49 -20.95 -2.54
CA GLN A 59 4.28 -20.28 -3.57
C GLN A 59 5.39 -19.45 -2.93
N ARG A 60 6.63 -19.66 -3.41
CA ARG A 60 7.77 -18.84 -3.00
C ARG A 60 7.75 -17.50 -3.72
N VAL A 61 7.97 -16.42 -2.98
CA VAL A 61 8.20 -15.07 -3.54
C VAL A 61 9.67 -14.96 -3.95
N LEU A 62 9.92 -14.60 -5.21
CA LEU A 62 11.25 -14.34 -5.74
C LEU A 62 11.61 -12.85 -5.70
N ARG A 63 10.62 -11.98 -5.94
CA ARG A 63 10.79 -10.52 -5.89
C ARG A 63 9.57 -9.87 -5.27
N HIS A 64 9.77 -8.72 -4.62
CA HIS A 64 8.68 -7.92 -4.09
C HIS A 64 8.96 -6.42 -4.30
N TRP A 65 7.88 -5.63 -4.33
CA TRP A 65 7.90 -4.17 -4.37
C TRP A 65 6.87 -3.64 -3.37
N GLY A 66 7.21 -2.53 -2.69
CA GLY A 66 6.39 -1.96 -1.61
C GLY A 66 7.07 -2.04 -0.23
N PRO A 67 6.34 -1.76 0.87
CA PRO A 67 4.90 -1.53 0.89
C PRO A 67 4.49 -0.18 0.31
N GLU A 68 3.45 -0.17 -0.51
CA GLU A 68 2.65 1.03 -0.79
C GLU A 68 1.54 1.11 0.25
N ARG A 69 1.54 2.16 1.07
CA ARG A 69 0.57 2.33 2.14
C ARG A 69 -0.63 3.16 1.68
N ILE A 70 -1.82 2.60 1.83
CA ILE A 70 -3.08 3.28 1.57
C ILE A 70 -3.85 3.38 2.89
N GLU A 71 -4.13 4.62 3.30
CA GLU A 71 -4.87 4.91 4.53
C GLU A 71 -6.02 5.88 4.25
N THR A 72 -7.16 5.71 4.94
CA THR A 72 -8.20 6.74 4.93
C THR A 72 -7.73 7.97 5.70
N GLY A 73 -7.96 9.17 5.17
CA GLY A 73 -7.71 10.42 5.90
C GLY A 73 -8.52 10.50 7.19
N TRP A 74 -7.96 11.15 8.22
CA TRP A 74 -8.53 11.24 9.57
C TRP A 74 -9.94 11.87 9.65
N TRP A 75 -10.44 12.46 8.56
CA TRP A 75 -11.75 13.09 8.46
C TRP A 75 -12.85 12.21 7.83
N ARG A 76 -12.57 10.96 7.42
CA ARG A 76 -13.59 10.08 6.80
C ARG A 76 -13.58 8.66 7.36
N GLY A 77 -14.63 8.34 8.13
CA GLY A 77 -15.06 6.95 8.39
C GLY A 77 -14.03 6.04 9.05
N PRO A 78 -14.26 4.71 9.09
CA PRO A 78 -13.32 3.77 9.69
C PRO A 78 -11.95 3.88 9.00
N SER A 79 -10.90 3.95 9.81
CA SER A 79 -9.52 4.05 9.35
C SER A 79 -9.14 2.77 8.61
N ILE A 80 -9.22 2.76 7.28
CA ILE A 80 -8.61 1.74 6.44
C ILE A 80 -7.11 2.00 6.49
N ARG A 81 -6.32 0.97 6.70
CA ARG A 81 -4.85 1.04 6.73
C ARG A 81 -4.31 -0.25 6.13
N ARG A 82 -3.77 -0.17 4.93
CA ARG A 82 -3.33 -1.33 4.15
C ARG A 82 -1.94 -1.10 3.60
N ASP A 83 -1.09 -2.10 3.74
CA ASP A 83 0.22 -2.15 3.11
C ASP A 83 0.15 -3.07 1.90
N TYR A 84 0.14 -2.49 0.71
CA TYR A 84 0.12 -3.22 -0.55
C TYR A 84 1.53 -3.60 -1.00
N TYR A 85 1.68 -4.81 -1.49
CA TYR A 85 2.89 -5.34 -2.09
C TYR A 85 2.57 -5.88 -3.48
N ARG A 86 3.46 -5.62 -4.42
CA ARG A 86 3.54 -6.41 -5.65
C ARG A 86 4.56 -7.52 -5.42
N VAL A 87 4.23 -8.75 -5.78
CA VAL A 87 5.14 -9.89 -5.63
C VAL A 87 5.23 -10.66 -6.93
N GLU A 88 6.42 -11.18 -7.22
CA GLU A 88 6.66 -12.14 -8.30
C GLU A 88 6.97 -13.48 -7.67
N THR A 89 6.21 -14.51 -8.03
CA THR A 89 6.37 -15.86 -7.49
C THR A 89 7.34 -16.68 -8.33
N HIS A 90 7.77 -17.82 -7.79
CA HIS A 90 8.59 -18.78 -8.53
C HIS A 90 7.90 -19.43 -9.74
N THR A 91 6.56 -19.35 -9.83
CA THR A 91 5.79 -19.81 -11.01
C THR A 91 5.71 -18.75 -12.10
N GLY A 92 6.28 -17.56 -11.88
CA GLY A 92 6.23 -16.43 -12.80
C GLY A 92 4.99 -15.55 -12.64
N GLU A 93 4.10 -15.88 -11.69
CA GLU A 93 2.91 -15.07 -11.42
C GLU A 93 3.28 -13.76 -10.73
N ARG A 94 2.61 -12.68 -11.13
CA ARG A 94 2.74 -11.37 -10.50
C ARG A 94 1.44 -11.03 -9.78
N LEU A 95 1.51 -10.91 -8.46
CA LEU A 95 0.35 -10.74 -7.60
C LEU A 95 0.38 -9.36 -6.92
N TRP A 96 -0.81 -8.80 -6.70
CA TRP A 96 -1.03 -7.64 -5.86
C TRP A 96 -1.69 -8.09 -4.57
N ILE A 97 -0.91 -8.08 -3.48
CA ILE A 97 -1.37 -8.52 -2.17
C ILE A 97 -1.34 -7.34 -1.20
N PHE A 98 -2.11 -7.39 -0.12
CA PHE A 98 -1.98 -6.41 0.95
C PHE A 98 -2.10 -7.03 2.33
N ARG A 99 -1.45 -6.36 3.28
CA ARG A 99 -1.66 -6.60 4.70
C ARG A 99 -2.58 -5.53 5.27
N ARG A 100 -3.66 -5.95 5.91
CA ARG A 100 -4.53 -5.06 6.68
C ARG A 100 -3.89 -4.79 8.04
N LEU A 101 -3.62 -3.52 8.38
CA LEU A 101 -2.84 -3.20 9.57
C LEU A 101 -3.63 -3.28 10.88
N GLN A 102 -4.97 -3.33 10.81
CA GLN A 102 -5.85 -3.44 11.98
C GLN A 102 -5.69 -4.79 12.70
N ASP A 103 -5.55 -5.87 11.93
CA ASP A 103 -5.51 -7.26 12.42
C ASP A 103 -4.31 -8.05 11.89
N GLY A 104 -3.57 -7.49 10.93
CA GLY A 104 -2.39 -8.12 10.34
C GLY A 104 -2.73 -9.16 9.27
N GLU A 105 -4.00 -9.33 8.90
CA GLU A 105 -4.43 -10.31 7.90
C GLU A 105 -3.95 -9.94 6.49
N TRP A 106 -3.72 -10.96 5.68
CA TRP A 106 -3.22 -10.82 4.32
C TRP A 106 -4.26 -11.23 3.29
N PHE A 107 -4.28 -10.48 2.20
CA PHE A 107 -5.25 -10.65 1.12
C PHE A 107 -4.59 -10.53 -0.24
N LEU A 108 -5.07 -11.32 -1.19
CA LEU A 108 -4.82 -11.14 -2.62
C LEU A 108 -5.89 -10.21 -3.20
N GLN A 109 -5.45 -9.07 -3.74
CA GLN A 109 -6.31 -8.07 -4.37
C GLN A 109 -6.46 -8.29 -5.86
N GLY A 110 -5.44 -8.83 -6.52
CA GLY A 110 -5.44 -9.00 -7.97
C GLY A 110 -4.14 -9.56 -8.53
N ARG A 111 -4.11 -9.74 -9.84
CA ARG A 111 -2.97 -10.28 -10.60
C ARG A 111 -2.58 -9.30 -11.71
N PHE A 112 -1.29 -9.25 -12.03
CA PHE A 112 -0.75 -8.52 -13.17
C PHE A 112 -0.47 -9.56 -14.26
N GLU A 113 -1.30 -9.60 -15.31
CA GLU A 113 -1.09 -10.49 -16.47
C GLU A 113 0.24 -10.19 -17.20
#